data_AF-A0A7S3ZZU9-F1
#
_entry.id   AF-A0A7S3ZZU9-F1
#
_cell.length_a   1.000
_cell.length_b   1.000
_cell.length_c   1.000
_cell.angle_alpha   90.00
_cell.angle_beta   90.00
_cell.angle_gamma   90.00
#
_symmetry.space_group_name_H-M   'P 1'
#
loop_
_entity.id
_entity.type
_entity.pdbx_description
1 polymer ?
#
loop_
_entity_poly.entity_id
_entity_poly.type
_entity_poly.pdbx_seq_one_letter_code
_entity_poly.pdbx_strand_id
1 'polypeptide(L)'
;MPWRAAKPVEEPAGTDATTMYHRIADWYNSPEGDALRAAWGAYPASPETLESWSGFVAVTNAFLDHAGPPPTAPETVQVEEEGPPVSEEPYEPPLMMEEEREAPALGEEAAAEETGVVVDWALLRTREILTNESLRDRLKRWCAGDREGLPPISTWNTSRVTDFSKLFMNQKGFNDDISAWDTSNVMTMEGMFRNASTFNQPLNDWRVDKVTNMQQMFQSASSFNQPLNNWRVDNVTDMGGMLWGASAFNQPLNDWRVDNVTNMSNMFRFASSFDQPLGTWRLRANCKTLRMFEGSNFRNSRPVKASCCAIS
;
A
#
# COMPACT_ATOMS: atom_id res chain seq x y z
N MET A 1 13.24 46.29 -8.47
CA MET A 1 12.11 45.50 -8.98
C MET A 1 11.92 44.29 -8.07
N PRO A 2 10.78 44.11 -7.39
CA PRO A 2 10.50 42.84 -6.76
C PRO A 2 9.99 41.87 -7.86
N TRP A 3 10.62 40.71 -7.87
CA TRP A 3 10.15 39.49 -8.51
C TRP A 3 8.62 39.40 -8.54
N ARG A 4 8.03 39.34 -9.74
CA ARG A 4 6.63 38.93 -9.88
C ARG A 4 6.58 37.45 -9.53
N ALA A 5 5.84 37.08 -8.49
CA ALA A 5 5.44 35.71 -8.26
C ALA A 5 4.82 35.17 -9.55
N ALA A 6 5.35 34.05 -10.05
CA ALA A 6 4.71 33.31 -11.13
C ALA A 6 3.28 33.01 -10.68
N LYS A 7 2.29 33.31 -11.55
CA LYS A 7 0.91 32.90 -11.29
C LYS A 7 0.90 31.38 -11.09
N PRO A 8 0.10 30.86 -10.13
CA PRO A 8 -0.12 29.42 -10.03
C PRO A 8 -0.52 28.91 -11.42
N VAL A 9 0.09 27.83 -11.87
CA VAL A 9 -0.39 27.10 -13.04
C VAL A 9 -1.81 26.67 -12.69
N GLU A 10 -2.82 27.25 -13.35
CA GLU A 10 -4.21 26.84 -13.16
C GLU A 10 -4.32 25.37 -13.52
N GLU A 11 -4.65 24.53 -12.53
CA GLU A 11 -4.98 23.13 -12.76
C GLU A 11 -6.20 23.03 -13.69
N PRO A 12 -6.21 22.10 -14.65
CA PRO A 12 -7.32 21.95 -15.57
C PRO A 12 -8.62 21.64 -14.82
N ALA A 13 -9.69 22.38 -15.11
CA ALA A 13 -10.98 22.25 -14.45
C ALA A 13 -11.45 20.79 -14.35
N GLY A 14 -11.64 20.31 -13.12
CA GLY A 14 -12.08 18.95 -12.79
C GLY A 14 -10.99 17.97 -12.33
N THR A 15 -9.84 18.46 -11.90
CA THR A 15 -8.78 17.68 -11.22
C THR A 15 -8.76 17.81 -9.70
N ASP A 16 -9.51 18.76 -9.13
CA ASP A 16 -9.47 18.97 -7.69
C ASP A 16 -10.08 17.79 -6.91
N ALA A 17 -9.63 17.64 -5.67
CA ALA A 17 -10.01 16.59 -4.76
C ALA A 17 -11.52 16.47 -4.54
N THR A 18 -12.17 17.62 -4.46
CA THR A 18 -13.61 17.77 -4.26
C THR A 18 -14.38 17.24 -5.47
N THR A 19 -13.88 17.50 -6.68
CA THR A 19 -14.48 17.02 -7.93
C THR A 19 -14.41 15.50 -8.04
N MET A 20 -13.29 14.88 -7.67
CA MET A 20 -13.18 13.40 -7.73
C MET A 20 -14.02 12.72 -6.64
N TYR A 21 -14.03 13.27 -5.43
CA TYR A 21 -14.93 12.82 -4.35
C TYR A 21 -16.39 12.83 -4.81
N HIS A 22 -16.86 13.92 -5.42
CA HIS A 22 -18.23 14.01 -5.94
C HIS A 22 -18.49 13.04 -7.08
N ARG A 23 -17.53 12.82 -8.01
CA ARG A 23 -17.71 11.83 -9.09
C ARG A 23 -17.83 10.40 -8.59
N ILE A 24 -17.02 10.01 -7.60
CA ILE A 24 -17.12 8.69 -6.98
C ILE A 24 -18.44 8.59 -6.20
N ALA A 25 -18.84 9.64 -5.48
CA ALA A 25 -20.13 9.68 -4.77
C ALA A 25 -21.32 9.54 -5.74
N ASP A 26 -21.29 10.24 -6.87
CA ASP A 26 -22.36 10.20 -7.88
C ASP A 26 -22.48 8.81 -8.50
N TRP A 27 -21.36 8.20 -8.90
CA TRP A 27 -21.34 6.82 -9.39
C TRP A 27 -21.72 5.81 -8.30
N TYR A 28 -21.20 5.98 -7.09
CA TYR A 28 -21.53 5.09 -5.97
C TYR A 28 -22.99 5.22 -5.56
N ASN A 29 -23.71 6.28 -5.96
CA ASN A 29 -25.15 6.45 -5.75
C ASN A 29 -26.00 6.11 -6.99
N SER A 30 -25.39 5.77 -8.12
CA SER A 30 -26.10 5.30 -9.33
C SER A 30 -26.46 3.81 -9.24
N PRO A 31 -27.30 3.25 -10.13
CA PRO A 31 -27.63 1.82 -10.10
C PRO A 31 -26.41 0.89 -10.15
N GLU A 32 -25.32 1.32 -10.78
CA GLU A 32 -24.05 0.59 -10.88
C GLU A 32 -23.39 0.36 -9.51
N GLY A 33 -23.66 1.23 -8.52
CA GLY A 33 -23.17 1.11 -7.15
C GLY A 33 -24.06 0.29 -6.20
N ASP A 34 -25.23 -0.22 -6.63
CA ASP A 34 -26.22 -0.85 -5.75
C ASP A 34 -25.65 -2.01 -4.92
N ALA A 35 -24.88 -2.90 -5.56
CA ALA A 35 -24.25 -4.03 -4.89
C ALA A 35 -23.23 -3.60 -3.83
N LEU A 36 -22.52 -2.49 -4.08
CA LEU A 36 -21.54 -1.95 -3.15
C LEU A 36 -22.22 -1.19 -2.00
N ARG A 37 -23.32 -0.48 -2.27
CA ARG A 37 -24.18 0.13 -1.23
C ARG A 37 -24.76 -0.90 -0.28
N ALA A 38 -25.18 -2.06 -0.80
CA ALA A 38 -25.64 -3.16 0.03
C ALA A 38 -24.53 -3.74 0.93
N ALA A 39 -23.28 -3.69 0.48
CA ALA A 39 -22.13 -4.23 1.21
C ALA A 39 -21.51 -3.24 2.21
N TRP A 40 -21.46 -1.95 1.87
CA TRP A 40 -20.66 -0.94 2.59
C TRP A 40 -21.48 0.22 3.17
N GLY A 41 -22.79 0.25 2.91
CA GLY A 41 -23.69 1.27 3.45
C GLY A 41 -23.59 2.60 2.69
N ALA A 42 -23.92 3.70 3.38
CA ALA A 42 -23.91 5.03 2.78
C ALA A 42 -22.47 5.49 2.50
N TYR A 43 -22.29 6.24 1.40
CA TYR A 43 -21.01 6.88 1.10
C TYR A 43 -20.70 7.93 2.17
N PRO A 44 -19.45 8.04 2.64
CA PRO A 44 -19.08 9.03 3.67
C PRO A 44 -19.36 10.46 3.20
N ALA A 45 -19.79 11.33 4.11
CA ALA A 45 -20.28 12.68 3.82
C ALA A 45 -19.18 13.72 3.58
N SER A 46 -17.92 13.39 3.87
CA SER A 46 -16.77 14.25 3.59
C SER A 46 -15.55 13.43 3.15
N PRO A 47 -14.57 14.05 2.46
CA PRO A 47 -13.30 13.41 2.12
C PRO A 47 -12.51 12.89 3.34
N GLU A 48 -12.54 13.58 4.49
CA GLU A 48 -11.74 13.14 5.66
C GLU A 48 -12.28 11.85 6.29
N THR A 49 -13.60 11.65 6.21
CA THR A 49 -14.24 10.42 6.67
C THR A 49 -14.08 9.27 5.69
N LEU A 50 -13.63 9.55 4.47
CA LEU A 50 -13.45 8.58 3.40
C LEU A 50 -12.26 7.65 3.65
N GLU A 51 -11.14 8.18 4.15
CA GLU A 51 -9.92 7.39 4.38
C GLU A 51 -10.07 6.32 5.47
N SER A 52 -10.97 6.53 6.41
CA SER A 52 -11.28 5.59 7.49
C SER A 52 -12.45 4.66 7.17
N TRP A 53 -13.12 4.86 6.03
CA TRP A 53 -14.27 4.06 5.63
C TRP A 53 -13.83 2.74 5.00
N SER A 54 -14.34 1.63 5.55
CA SER A 54 -13.98 0.27 5.12
C SER A 54 -14.33 -0.01 3.65
N GLY A 55 -15.32 0.69 3.09
CA GLY A 55 -15.73 0.55 1.69
C GLY A 55 -14.84 1.31 0.70
N PHE A 56 -13.96 2.21 1.16
CA PHE A 56 -13.26 3.16 0.30
C PHE A 56 -12.49 2.48 -0.83
N VAL A 57 -11.71 1.45 -0.53
CA VAL A 57 -10.89 0.75 -1.53
C VAL A 57 -11.75 0.02 -2.55
N ALA A 58 -12.75 -0.74 -2.09
CA ALA A 58 -13.63 -1.52 -2.96
C ALA A 58 -14.42 -0.60 -3.90
N VAL A 59 -14.92 0.51 -3.38
CA VAL A 59 -15.70 1.50 -4.14
C VAL A 59 -14.85 2.29 -5.11
N THR A 60 -13.65 2.72 -4.68
CA THR A 60 -12.73 3.47 -5.55
C THR A 60 -12.22 2.57 -6.67
N ASN A 61 -11.85 1.33 -6.40
CA ASN A 61 -11.43 0.39 -7.45
C ASN A 61 -12.56 0.06 -8.43
N ALA A 62 -13.77 -0.21 -7.94
CA ALA A 62 -14.92 -0.49 -8.79
C ALA A 62 -15.33 0.72 -9.65
N PHE A 63 -15.27 1.93 -9.09
CA PHE A 63 -15.43 3.18 -9.84
C PHE A 63 -14.37 3.30 -10.95
N LEU A 64 -13.10 3.05 -10.62
CA LEU A 64 -11.99 3.15 -11.57
C LEU A 64 -12.03 2.10 -12.68
N ASP A 65 -12.56 0.91 -12.39
CA ASP A 65 -12.78 -0.15 -13.39
C ASP A 65 -13.97 0.13 -14.30
N HIS A 66 -14.97 0.86 -13.81
CA HIS A 66 -16.15 1.26 -14.58
C HIS A 66 -15.93 2.51 -15.44
N ALA A 67 -15.28 3.55 -14.91
CA ALA A 67 -15.22 4.87 -15.54
C ALA A 67 -14.00 5.09 -16.46
N GLY A 68 -12.91 4.33 -16.30
CA GLY A 68 -11.63 4.62 -16.97
C GLY A 68 -11.02 5.98 -16.58
N PRO A 69 -9.78 6.31 -17.01
CA PRO A 69 -9.23 7.65 -16.80
C PRO A 69 -10.06 8.69 -17.56
N PRO A 70 -10.20 9.93 -17.03
CA PRO A 70 -10.96 10.97 -17.72
C PRO A 70 -10.38 11.23 -19.12
N PRO A 71 -11.22 11.52 -20.13
CA PRO A 71 -10.74 11.80 -21.47
C PRO A 71 -9.77 12.99 -21.42
N THR A 72 -8.55 12.77 -21.91
CA THR A 72 -7.63 13.86 -22.23
C THR A 72 -8.32 14.75 -23.25
N ALA A 73 -8.44 16.04 -22.95
CA ALA A 73 -8.90 17.03 -23.92
C ALA A 73 -8.05 16.90 -25.20
N PRO A 74 -8.65 16.97 -26.41
CA PRO A 74 -7.89 16.91 -27.64
C PRO A 74 -6.88 18.08 -27.65
N GLU A 75 -5.60 17.77 -27.90
CA GLU A 75 -4.56 18.77 -28.07
C GLU A 75 -5.02 19.79 -29.13
N THR A 76 -5.18 21.04 -28.71
CA THR A 76 -5.31 22.15 -29.66
C THR A 76 -3.98 22.31 -30.36
N VAL A 77 -3.87 21.77 -31.58
CA VAL A 77 -2.79 22.09 -32.51
C VAL A 77 -2.87 23.59 -32.79
N GLN A 78 -1.98 24.37 -32.17
CA GLN A 78 -1.80 25.77 -32.55
C GLN A 78 -1.00 25.78 -33.85
N VAL A 79 -1.68 26.16 -34.93
CA VAL A 79 -1.02 26.56 -36.19
C VAL A 79 -0.43 27.94 -35.91
N GLU A 80 0.90 28.02 -35.86
CA GLU A 80 1.62 29.29 -35.80
C GLU A 80 1.44 30.02 -37.15
N GLU A 81 0.64 31.08 -37.17
CA GLU A 81 0.73 32.11 -38.21
C GLU A 81 1.78 33.13 -37.77
N GLU A 82 2.89 33.21 -38.50
CA GLU A 82 3.88 34.27 -38.32
C GLU A 82 3.33 35.63 -38.80
N GLY A 83 3.33 36.61 -37.90
CA GLY A 83 3.08 38.03 -38.19
C GLY A 83 4.36 38.88 -37.96
N PRO A 84 4.60 39.93 -38.75
CA PRO A 84 5.94 40.50 -38.98
C PRO A 84 6.40 41.48 -37.88
N PRO A 85 7.71 41.80 -37.81
CA PRO A 85 8.29 42.52 -36.68
C PRO A 85 8.21 44.04 -36.89
N VAL A 86 7.92 44.80 -35.83
CA VAL A 86 8.11 46.26 -35.83
C VAL A 86 8.71 46.77 -34.51
N SER A 87 9.69 47.64 -34.75
CA SER A 87 10.66 48.40 -33.97
C SER A 87 10.29 49.11 -32.65
N GLU A 88 11.38 49.37 -31.93
CA GLU A 88 11.65 50.15 -30.71
C GLU A 88 11.02 51.55 -30.60
N GLU A 89 10.69 51.98 -29.37
CA GLU A 89 11.28 53.16 -28.69
C GLU A 89 10.73 53.36 -27.24
N PRO A 90 11.41 54.14 -26.36
CA PRO A 90 11.27 54.09 -24.89
C PRO A 90 10.47 55.26 -24.28
N TYR A 91 9.92 55.10 -23.06
CA TYR A 91 9.43 56.24 -22.27
C TYR A 91 9.52 56.02 -20.75
N GLU A 92 10.09 57.01 -20.05
CA GLU A 92 10.20 57.17 -18.60
C GLU A 92 9.02 58.00 -18.01
N PRO A 93 8.75 57.93 -16.68
CA PRO A 93 7.53 58.43 -16.02
C PRO A 93 7.70 59.88 -15.47
N PRO A 94 6.66 60.59 -14.91
CA PRO A 94 6.35 60.46 -13.46
C PRO A 94 4.97 60.98 -12.90
N LEU A 95 4.69 60.57 -11.64
CA LEU A 95 4.03 61.26 -10.49
C LEU A 95 2.52 61.60 -10.45
N MET A 96 1.91 61.27 -9.29
CA MET A 96 1.12 62.11 -8.34
C MET A 96 0.11 61.19 -7.61
N MET A 97 0.31 60.86 -6.33
CA MET A 97 -0.35 61.46 -5.15
C MET A 97 -1.84 61.71 -5.32
N GLU A 98 -2.70 60.91 -4.66
CA GLU A 98 -3.84 61.40 -3.88
C GLU A 98 -4.13 60.49 -2.66
N GLU A 99 -4.16 61.16 -1.51
CA GLU A 99 -4.80 60.91 -0.21
C GLU A 99 -6.34 60.74 -0.44
N GLU A 100 -7.20 60.06 0.34
CA GLU A 100 -7.43 60.09 1.78
C GLU A 100 -8.71 59.25 2.07
N ARG A 101 -8.85 58.76 3.32
CA ARG A 101 -10.09 58.50 4.12
C ARG A 101 -10.37 57.07 4.63
N GLU A 102 -10.19 56.95 5.95
CA GLU A 102 -10.80 55.99 6.91
C GLU A 102 -12.35 56.12 6.92
N ALA A 103 -13.21 55.19 7.38
CA ALA A 103 -13.23 54.30 8.56
C ALA A 103 -14.43 53.30 8.44
N PRO A 104 -14.90 52.57 9.48
CA PRO A 104 -14.28 51.48 10.26
C PRO A 104 -15.11 50.15 10.29
N ALA A 105 -14.42 49.07 10.68
CA ALA A 105 -14.83 47.82 11.35
C ALA A 105 -16.23 47.20 11.15
N LEU A 106 -16.27 45.92 10.77
CA LEU A 106 -17.11 44.86 11.38
C LEU A 106 -16.52 43.49 10.98
N GLY A 107 -16.42 42.58 11.96
CA GLY A 107 -15.55 41.41 11.92
C GLY A 107 -15.83 40.40 10.81
N GLU A 108 -14.76 39.83 10.29
CA GLU A 108 -14.80 38.56 9.56
C GLU A 108 -13.94 37.55 10.30
N GLU A 109 -14.52 36.35 10.35
CA GLU A 109 -14.13 35.20 11.12
C GLU A 109 -12.67 34.82 10.90
N ALA A 110 -12.04 34.38 11.98
CA ALA A 110 -10.77 33.69 11.93
C ALA A 110 -10.87 32.57 10.89
N ALA A 111 -10.18 32.75 9.76
CA ALA A 111 -9.87 31.68 8.84
C ALA A 111 -9.16 30.60 9.67
N ALA A 112 -9.89 29.53 10.00
CA ALA A 112 -9.28 28.31 10.46
C ALA A 112 -8.33 27.89 9.34
N GLU A 113 -7.03 27.86 9.64
CA GLU A 113 -6.06 27.14 8.83
C GLU A 113 -6.51 25.67 8.82
N GLU A 114 -7.30 25.33 7.81
CA GLU A 114 -7.67 23.99 7.46
C GLU A 114 -6.39 23.32 6.94
N THR A 115 -5.58 22.86 7.89
CA THR A 115 -4.48 21.92 7.66
C THR A 115 -5.08 20.54 7.38
N GLY A 116 -5.97 20.50 6.39
CA GLY A 116 -6.53 19.29 5.82
C GLY A 116 -5.46 18.67 4.94
N VAL A 117 -5.11 17.43 5.23
CA VAL A 117 -4.25 16.62 4.37
C VAL A 117 -4.87 16.61 2.97
N VAL A 118 -4.22 17.29 2.02
CA VAL A 118 -4.66 17.31 0.62
C VAL A 118 -4.31 15.96 0.02
N VAL A 119 -5.32 15.09 -0.09
CA VAL A 119 -5.21 13.86 -0.87
C VAL A 119 -5.04 14.28 -2.33
N ASP A 120 -3.89 13.97 -2.93
CA ASP A 120 -3.63 14.26 -4.34
C ASP A 120 -4.29 13.18 -5.22
N TRP A 121 -5.49 13.51 -5.72
CA TRP A 121 -6.28 12.65 -6.61
C TRP A 121 -5.70 12.54 -8.02
N ALA A 122 -4.71 13.36 -8.39
CA ALA A 122 -3.99 13.20 -9.66
C ALA A 122 -3.18 11.89 -9.68
N LEU A 123 -2.74 11.38 -8.52
CA LEU A 123 -2.04 10.09 -8.43
C LEU A 123 -2.95 8.87 -8.48
N LEU A 124 -4.24 9.03 -8.22
CA LEU A 124 -5.23 7.98 -8.56
C LEU A 124 -5.41 7.84 -10.07
N ARG A 125 -5.14 8.90 -10.86
CA ARG A 125 -5.16 8.84 -12.34
C ARG A 125 -3.95 8.14 -12.94
N THR A 126 -2.77 8.22 -12.32
CA THR A 126 -1.56 7.72 -12.99
C THR A 126 -1.54 6.21 -13.12
N ARG A 127 -2.37 5.47 -12.35
CA ARG A 127 -2.34 4.01 -12.23
C ARG A 127 -0.88 3.52 -12.21
N GLU A 128 0.01 4.30 -11.57
CA GLU A 128 1.43 4.14 -11.78
C GLU A 128 1.80 2.73 -11.35
N ILE A 129 2.22 1.94 -12.33
CA ILE A 129 2.57 0.57 -12.08
C ILE A 129 3.94 0.57 -11.43
N LEU A 130 3.97 0.23 -10.14
CA LEU A 130 5.19 0.30 -9.36
C LEU A 130 6.18 -0.77 -9.81
N THR A 131 7.45 -0.38 -9.88
CA THR A 131 8.58 -1.29 -10.01
C THR A 131 9.15 -1.60 -8.63
N ASN A 132 10.09 -2.55 -8.56
CA ASN A 132 10.83 -2.83 -7.32
C ASN A 132 11.49 -1.58 -6.72
N GLU A 133 11.91 -0.64 -7.57
CA GLU A 133 12.60 0.59 -7.19
C GLU A 133 11.59 1.65 -6.74
N SER A 134 10.58 1.94 -7.57
CA SER A 134 9.60 2.98 -7.24
C SER A 134 8.73 2.62 -6.04
N LEU A 135 8.40 1.33 -5.83
CA LEU A 135 7.75 0.88 -4.59
C LEU A 135 8.61 1.18 -3.36
N ARG A 136 9.91 0.90 -3.42
CA ARG A 136 10.81 1.12 -2.27
C ARG A 136 10.98 2.60 -1.96
N ASP A 137 11.13 3.44 -2.98
CA ASP A 137 11.27 4.87 -2.76
C ASP A 137 9.98 5.49 -2.22
N ARG A 138 8.83 5.03 -2.73
CA ARG A 138 7.52 5.42 -2.20
C ARG A 138 7.32 4.96 -0.75
N LEU A 139 7.68 3.72 -0.43
CA LEU A 139 7.61 3.20 0.95
C LEU A 139 8.52 3.95 1.92
N LYS A 140 9.71 4.37 1.49
CA LYS A 140 10.60 5.17 2.34
C LYS A 140 9.93 6.47 2.77
N ARG A 141 9.26 7.17 1.85
CA ARG A 141 8.47 8.38 2.14
C ARG A 141 7.31 8.07 3.07
N TRP A 142 6.52 7.06 2.74
CA TRP A 142 5.36 6.63 3.53
C TRP A 142 5.73 6.31 4.99
N CYS A 143 6.78 5.50 5.20
CA CYS A 143 7.26 5.12 6.52
C CYS A 143 7.98 6.26 7.26
N ALA A 144 8.46 7.28 6.56
CA ALA A 144 9.01 8.50 7.16
C ALA A 144 7.91 9.50 7.58
N GLY A 145 6.65 9.24 7.23
CA GLY A 145 5.52 10.13 7.51
C GLY A 145 5.29 11.21 6.43
N ASP A 146 6.14 11.27 5.40
CA ASP A 146 5.92 12.10 4.22
C ASP A 146 4.91 11.40 3.31
N ARG A 147 3.63 11.72 3.54
CA ARG A 147 2.48 11.18 2.80
C ARG A 147 1.86 12.21 1.84
N GLU A 148 2.44 13.40 1.76
CA GLU A 148 1.95 14.45 0.90
C GLU A 148 2.06 14.02 -0.56
N GLY A 149 0.94 14.11 -1.28
CA GLY A 149 0.84 13.62 -2.64
C GLY A 149 1.17 12.14 -2.74
N LEU A 150 0.69 11.29 -1.83
CA LEU A 150 0.68 9.84 -2.02
C LEU A 150 -0.75 9.32 -1.89
N PRO A 151 -1.22 8.46 -2.81
CA PRO A 151 -2.51 7.82 -2.62
C PRO A 151 -2.42 6.82 -1.45
N PRO A 152 -3.54 6.43 -0.84
CA PRO A 152 -3.56 5.46 0.24
C PRO A 152 -2.80 4.18 -0.12
N ILE A 153 -2.01 3.65 0.81
CA ILE A 153 -1.09 2.53 0.53
C ILE A 153 -1.78 1.27 -0.02
N SER A 154 -3.04 1.05 0.33
CA SER A 154 -3.86 -0.06 -0.16
C SER A 154 -4.19 0.02 -1.65
N THR A 155 -4.12 1.21 -2.27
CA THR A 155 -4.46 1.40 -3.70
C THR A 155 -3.24 1.31 -4.63
N TRP A 156 -2.06 1.01 -4.10
CA TRP A 156 -0.84 0.99 -4.88
C TRP A 156 -0.79 -0.21 -5.83
N ASN A 157 -0.50 0.06 -7.10
CA ASN A 157 -0.42 -0.99 -8.12
C ASN A 157 0.95 -1.69 -8.07
N THR A 158 1.02 -2.80 -7.34
CA THR A 158 2.24 -3.62 -7.19
C THR A 158 2.36 -4.73 -8.25
N SER A 159 1.50 -4.75 -9.28
CA SER A 159 1.39 -5.87 -10.23
C SER A 159 2.69 -6.21 -10.99
N ARG A 160 3.64 -5.27 -11.12
CA ARG A 160 4.96 -5.52 -11.75
C ARG A 160 6.10 -5.75 -10.77
N VAL A 161 5.84 -5.68 -9.48
CA VAL A 161 6.87 -5.85 -8.45
C VAL A 161 7.16 -7.34 -8.29
N THR A 162 8.43 -7.70 -8.36
CA THR A 162 8.91 -9.09 -8.23
C THR A 162 9.66 -9.34 -6.93
N ASP A 163 10.03 -8.28 -6.20
CA ASP A 163 10.86 -8.37 -5.00
C ASP A 163 10.26 -7.56 -3.85
N PHE A 164 9.68 -8.27 -2.88
CA PHE A 164 9.15 -7.73 -1.63
C PHE A 164 10.14 -7.87 -0.46
N SER A 165 11.41 -8.17 -0.74
CA SER A 165 12.40 -8.38 0.30
C SER A 165 12.60 -7.09 1.11
N LYS A 166 12.47 -7.23 2.44
CA LYS A 166 12.77 -6.22 3.46
C LYS A 166 11.97 -4.91 3.37
N LEU A 167 10.84 -4.88 2.66
CA LEU A 167 10.05 -3.66 2.46
C LEU A 167 9.64 -2.96 3.77
N PHE A 168 9.29 -3.73 4.80
CA PHE A 168 8.89 -3.24 6.13
C PHE A 168 9.82 -3.71 7.24
N MET A 169 11.07 -4.05 6.90
CA MET A 169 12.05 -4.48 7.89
C MET A 169 12.31 -3.36 8.91
N ASN A 170 12.20 -3.69 10.20
CA ASN A 170 12.33 -2.78 11.35
C ASN A 170 11.26 -1.68 11.45
N GLN A 171 10.17 -1.76 10.67
CA GLN A 171 9.05 -0.83 10.78
C GLN A 171 8.14 -1.21 11.95
N LYS A 172 8.60 -0.96 13.17
CA LYS A 172 7.98 -1.47 14.41
C LYS A 172 6.51 -1.10 14.59
N GLY A 173 6.10 0.06 14.09
CA GLY A 173 4.74 0.61 14.19
C GLY A 173 3.90 0.45 12.92
N PHE A 174 4.44 -0.18 11.87
CA PHE A 174 3.68 -0.36 10.63
C PHE A 174 2.56 -1.37 10.83
N ASN A 175 1.33 -0.96 10.48
CA ASN A 175 0.14 -1.81 10.49
C ASN A 175 -0.91 -1.28 9.49
N ASP A 176 -0.50 -0.57 8.43
CA ASP A 176 -1.44 -0.07 7.42
C ASP A 176 -1.90 -1.24 6.52
N ASP A 177 -3.15 -1.16 6.03
CA ASP A 177 -3.74 -2.22 5.20
C ASP A 177 -3.08 -2.31 3.81
N ILE A 178 -2.56 -3.50 3.51
CA ILE A 178 -1.91 -3.87 2.25
C ILE A 178 -2.51 -5.17 1.67
N SER A 179 -3.68 -5.58 2.17
CA SER A 179 -4.37 -6.80 1.74
C SER A 179 -4.67 -6.80 0.23
N ALA A 180 -4.90 -5.62 -0.34
CA ALA A 180 -5.23 -5.42 -1.75
C ALA A 180 -4.01 -5.40 -2.71
N TRP A 181 -2.78 -5.51 -2.21
CA TRP A 181 -1.59 -5.55 -3.07
C TRP A 181 -1.58 -6.78 -3.98
N ASP A 182 -1.29 -6.58 -5.26
CA ASP A 182 -1.07 -7.67 -6.20
C ASP A 182 0.33 -8.28 -5.97
N THR A 183 0.36 -9.52 -5.48
CA THR A 183 1.59 -10.28 -5.24
C THR A 183 1.86 -11.34 -6.30
N SER A 184 1.06 -11.41 -7.37
CA SER A 184 1.07 -12.52 -8.35
C SER A 184 2.36 -12.63 -9.17
N ASN A 185 3.23 -11.63 -9.13
CA ASN A 185 4.55 -11.62 -9.77
C ASN A 185 5.72 -11.65 -8.78
N VAL A 186 5.45 -11.67 -7.47
CA VAL A 186 6.49 -11.64 -6.43
C VAL A 186 7.22 -12.98 -6.38
N MET A 187 8.55 -12.91 -6.40
CA MET A 187 9.48 -14.05 -6.40
C MET A 187 10.17 -14.26 -5.04
N THR A 188 10.28 -13.19 -4.23
CA THR A 188 10.92 -13.22 -2.90
C THR A 188 10.21 -12.29 -1.93
N MET A 189 10.05 -12.75 -0.69
CA MET A 189 9.48 -12.02 0.44
C MET A 189 10.44 -12.04 1.65
N GLU A 190 11.74 -12.22 1.40
CA GLU A 190 12.77 -12.32 2.44
C GLU A 190 12.69 -11.13 3.42
N GLY A 191 12.45 -11.42 4.69
CA GLY A 191 12.47 -10.44 5.77
C GLY A 191 11.47 -9.29 5.61
N MET A 192 10.41 -9.44 4.80
CA MET A 192 9.47 -8.36 4.47
C MET A 192 8.95 -7.62 5.71
N PHE A 193 8.54 -8.34 6.75
CA PHE A 193 8.03 -7.81 8.03
C PHE A 193 8.95 -8.11 9.21
N ARG A 194 10.24 -8.35 8.97
CA ARG A 194 11.19 -8.65 10.04
C ARG A 194 11.26 -7.48 11.03
N ASN A 195 11.01 -7.76 12.31
CA ASN A 195 10.91 -6.80 13.42
C ASN A 195 9.76 -5.76 13.28
N ALA A 196 8.75 -6.00 12.44
CA ALA A 196 7.53 -5.19 12.39
C ALA A 196 6.55 -5.63 13.49
N SER A 197 6.86 -5.26 14.74
CA SER A 197 6.23 -5.82 15.95
C SER A 197 4.71 -5.63 16.04
N THR A 198 4.15 -4.57 15.46
CA THR A 198 2.70 -4.27 15.49
C THR A 198 1.92 -4.84 14.32
N PHE A 199 2.60 -5.34 13.28
CA PHE A 199 1.95 -5.74 12.03
C PHE A 199 1.02 -6.94 12.24
N ASN A 200 -0.24 -6.80 11.85
CA ASN A 200 -1.28 -7.83 11.99
C ASN A 200 -2.42 -7.69 10.95
N GLN A 201 -2.08 -7.27 9.72
CA GLN A 201 -3.05 -7.11 8.63
C GLN A 201 -3.32 -8.43 7.89
N PRO A 202 -4.53 -8.65 7.34
CA PRO A 202 -4.90 -9.88 6.67
C PRO A 202 -4.12 -10.04 5.35
N LEU A 203 -3.50 -11.21 5.16
CA LEU A 203 -2.69 -11.52 3.96
C LEU A 203 -3.11 -12.83 3.28
N ASN A 204 -4.20 -13.47 3.73
CA ASN A 204 -4.57 -14.82 3.27
C ASN A 204 -4.88 -14.87 1.77
N ASP A 205 -5.31 -13.74 1.18
CA ASP A 205 -5.66 -13.64 -0.24
C ASP A 205 -4.45 -13.35 -1.15
N TRP A 206 -3.26 -13.18 -0.58
CA TRP A 206 -2.05 -12.98 -1.37
C TRP A 206 -1.70 -14.22 -2.19
N ARG A 207 -1.38 -13.97 -3.47
CA ARG A 207 -0.90 -14.98 -4.40
C ARG A 207 0.60 -15.14 -4.24
N VAL A 208 1.02 -16.19 -3.55
CA VAL A 208 2.43 -16.50 -3.29
C VAL A 208 2.97 -17.66 -4.14
N ASP A 209 2.24 -18.08 -5.18
CA ASP A 209 2.54 -19.27 -5.97
C ASP A 209 3.87 -19.19 -6.74
N LYS A 210 4.45 -18.00 -6.93
CA LYS A 210 5.78 -17.81 -7.55
C LYS A 210 6.91 -17.57 -6.55
N VAL A 211 6.60 -17.42 -5.27
CA VAL A 211 7.59 -17.07 -4.25
C VAL A 211 8.50 -18.28 -3.98
N THR A 212 9.81 -18.04 -3.99
CA THR A 212 10.83 -19.08 -3.74
C THR A 212 11.55 -18.91 -2.41
N ASN A 213 11.55 -17.69 -1.84
CA ASN A 213 12.23 -17.34 -0.60
C ASN A 213 11.29 -16.56 0.34
N MET A 214 11.03 -17.14 1.53
CA MET A 214 10.26 -16.54 2.63
C MET A 214 11.09 -16.46 3.93
N GLN A 215 12.42 -16.53 3.81
CA GLN A 215 13.34 -16.47 4.95
C GLN A 215 13.04 -15.23 5.80
N GLN A 216 12.88 -15.42 7.12
CA GLN A 216 12.66 -14.35 8.10
C GLN A 216 11.46 -13.42 7.84
N MET A 217 10.51 -13.78 6.96
CA MET A 217 9.43 -12.88 6.52
C MET A 217 8.68 -12.21 7.68
N PHE A 218 8.36 -12.95 8.74
CA PHE A 218 7.67 -12.48 9.94
C PHE A 218 8.54 -12.61 11.21
N GLN A 219 9.86 -12.67 11.06
CA GLN A 219 10.75 -12.77 12.22
C GLN A 219 10.51 -11.61 13.18
N SER A 220 10.19 -11.89 14.44
CA SER A 220 9.87 -10.92 15.49
C SER A 220 8.68 -10.00 15.18
N ALA A 221 7.78 -10.38 14.26
CA ALA A 221 6.48 -9.74 14.08
C ALA A 221 5.54 -10.22 15.20
N SER A 222 5.79 -9.76 16.43
CA SER A 222 5.25 -10.34 17.67
C SER A 222 3.72 -10.35 17.75
N SER A 223 3.05 -9.40 17.10
CA SER A 223 1.58 -9.28 17.09
C SER A 223 0.90 -10.03 15.94
N PHE A 224 1.67 -10.54 14.97
CA PHE A 224 1.11 -11.16 13.78
C PHE A 224 0.41 -12.48 14.11
N ASN A 225 -0.89 -12.58 13.82
CA ASN A 225 -1.71 -13.76 14.05
C ASN A 225 -2.84 -13.88 13.01
N GLN A 226 -2.55 -13.57 11.74
CA GLN A 226 -3.52 -13.66 10.64
C GLN A 226 -3.39 -14.99 9.89
N PRO A 227 -4.50 -15.53 9.34
CA PRO A 227 -4.48 -16.78 8.60
C PRO A 227 -3.62 -16.67 7.34
N LEU A 228 -2.90 -17.76 7.05
CA LEU A 228 -2.04 -17.92 5.87
C LEU A 228 -2.31 -19.25 5.15
N ASN A 229 -3.39 -19.95 5.50
CA ASN A 229 -3.65 -21.32 5.06
C ASN A 229 -3.97 -21.40 3.55
N ASN A 230 -4.41 -20.31 2.92
CA ASN A 230 -4.68 -20.26 1.48
C ASN A 230 -3.40 -20.13 0.63
N TRP A 231 -2.25 -19.89 1.26
CA TRP A 231 -1.00 -19.71 0.54
C TRP A 231 -0.53 -21.00 -0.13
N ARG A 232 -0.30 -20.90 -1.45
CA ARG A 232 0.33 -21.96 -2.25
C ARG A 232 1.84 -21.86 -2.18
N VAL A 233 2.44 -22.50 -1.19
CA VAL A 233 3.89 -22.45 -0.91
C VAL A 233 4.70 -23.54 -1.62
N ASP A 234 4.13 -24.22 -2.62
CA ASP A 234 4.76 -25.37 -3.27
C ASP A 234 6.09 -25.04 -4.00
N ASN A 235 6.33 -23.78 -4.35
CA ASN A 235 7.60 -23.32 -4.96
C ASN A 235 8.63 -22.76 -3.97
N VAL A 236 8.29 -22.67 -2.68
CA VAL A 236 9.19 -22.11 -1.66
C VAL A 236 10.29 -23.10 -1.32
N THR A 237 11.53 -22.61 -1.28
CA THR A 237 12.73 -23.41 -0.99
C THR A 237 13.40 -23.05 0.33
N ASP A 238 13.21 -21.83 0.84
CA ASP A 238 13.74 -21.36 2.13
C ASP A 238 12.64 -20.68 2.97
N MET A 239 12.42 -21.21 4.18
CA MET A 239 11.52 -20.70 5.23
C MET A 239 12.27 -20.49 6.56
N GLY A 240 13.60 -20.38 6.50
CA GLY A 240 14.47 -20.24 7.66
C GLY A 240 14.07 -19.04 8.52
N GLY A 241 13.71 -19.28 9.78
CA GLY A 241 13.29 -18.26 10.72
C GLY A 241 12.04 -17.47 10.32
N MET A 242 11.22 -17.96 9.37
CA MET A 242 10.06 -17.22 8.84
C MET A 242 9.14 -16.69 9.93
N LEU A 243 8.85 -17.48 10.98
CA LEU A 243 8.00 -17.14 12.13
C LEU A 243 8.80 -17.10 13.44
N TRP A 244 10.14 -16.92 13.37
CA TRP A 244 10.97 -16.86 14.58
C TRP A 244 10.56 -15.65 15.43
N GLY A 245 10.04 -15.89 16.63
CA GLY A 245 9.66 -14.84 17.56
C GLY A 245 8.34 -14.14 17.20
N ALA A 246 7.58 -14.67 16.24
CA ALA A 246 6.19 -14.28 16.01
C ALA A 246 5.32 -14.83 17.16
N SER A 247 5.46 -14.24 18.35
CA SER A 247 4.98 -14.81 19.60
C SER A 247 3.47 -15.04 19.66
N ALA A 248 2.67 -14.22 18.97
CA ALA A 248 1.22 -14.35 18.92
C ALA A 248 0.71 -15.36 17.88
N PHE A 249 1.55 -15.78 16.93
CA PHE A 249 1.09 -16.58 15.79
C PHE A 249 0.64 -17.98 16.24
N ASN A 250 -0.63 -18.31 15.96
CA ASN A 250 -1.21 -19.61 16.26
C ASN A 250 -2.27 -20.03 15.22
N GLN A 251 -2.01 -19.74 13.94
CA GLN A 251 -2.92 -20.06 12.84
C GLN A 251 -2.55 -21.38 12.15
N PRO A 252 -3.55 -22.12 11.63
CA PRO A 252 -3.30 -23.42 10.99
C PRO A 252 -2.46 -23.25 9.71
N LEU A 253 -1.50 -24.15 9.53
CA LEU A 253 -0.62 -24.24 8.35
C LEU A 253 -0.65 -25.63 7.72
N ASN A 254 -1.60 -26.48 8.11
CA ASN A 254 -1.71 -27.88 7.68
C ASN A 254 -2.07 -28.04 6.19
N ASP A 255 -2.32 -26.99 5.43
CA ASP A 255 -2.59 -27.15 3.99
C ASP A 255 -1.35 -26.86 3.13
N TRP A 256 -0.26 -26.42 3.76
CA TRP A 256 0.99 -26.12 3.07
C TRP A 256 1.69 -27.38 2.57
N ARG A 257 2.04 -27.34 1.28
CA ARG A 257 2.90 -28.34 0.64
C ARG A 257 4.35 -27.89 0.71
N VAL A 258 5.09 -28.44 1.67
CA VAL A 258 6.46 -28.02 2.01
C VAL A 258 7.54 -28.96 1.47
N ASP A 259 7.21 -29.86 0.54
CA ASP A 259 8.10 -30.89 0.02
C ASP A 259 9.33 -30.35 -0.75
N ASN A 260 9.27 -29.11 -1.23
CA ASN A 260 10.38 -28.42 -1.90
C ASN A 260 11.27 -27.60 -0.94
N VAL A 261 10.86 -27.41 0.31
CA VAL A 261 11.62 -26.60 1.27
C VAL A 261 12.89 -27.34 1.68
N THR A 262 14.01 -26.64 1.61
CA THR A 262 15.35 -27.15 1.97
C THR A 262 15.85 -26.59 3.30
N ASN A 263 15.27 -25.49 3.78
CA ASN A 263 15.66 -24.84 5.03
C ASN A 263 14.44 -24.35 5.82
N MET A 264 14.24 -24.91 7.00
CA MET A 264 13.28 -24.52 8.03
C MET A 264 13.96 -24.26 9.37
N SER A 265 15.28 -24.01 9.36
CA SER A 265 16.03 -23.75 10.59
C SER A 265 15.41 -22.56 11.31
N ASN A 266 15.14 -22.71 12.61
CA ASN A 266 14.49 -21.72 13.47
C ASN A 266 13.08 -21.26 13.03
N MET A 267 12.38 -21.96 12.12
CA MET A 267 11.12 -21.48 11.53
C MET A 267 10.10 -20.98 12.57
N PHE A 268 9.88 -21.72 13.66
CA PHE A 268 8.97 -21.38 14.77
C PHE A 268 9.71 -21.14 16.09
N ARG A 269 11.02 -20.86 16.04
CA ARG A 269 11.80 -20.62 17.25
C ARG A 269 11.18 -19.47 18.03
N PHE A 270 10.92 -19.62 19.32
CA PHE A 270 10.24 -18.64 20.18
C PHE A 270 8.88 -18.13 19.64
N ALA A 271 8.22 -18.85 18.74
CA ALA A 271 6.81 -18.63 18.41
C ALA A 271 5.95 -19.21 19.55
N SER A 272 5.95 -18.53 20.69
CA SER A 272 5.50 -19.08 21.97
C SER A 272 4.03 -19.49 22.00
N SER A 273 3.17 -18.92 21.16
CA SER A 273 1.75 -19.33 21.09
C SER A 273 1.48 -20.48 20.13
N PHE A 274 2.43 -20.83 19.25
CA PHE A 274 2.18 -21.78 18.17
C PHE A 274 2.02 -23.21 18.70
N ASP A 275 0.83 -23.80 18.51
CA ASP A 275 0.51 -25.20 18.85
C ASP A 275 -0.43 -25.86 17.81
N GLN A 276 -0.41 -25.37 16.57
CA GLN A 276 -1.28 -25.89 15.50
C GLN A 276 -0.75 -27.20 14.91
N PRO A 277 -1.65 -28.10 14.45
CA PRO A 277 -1.23 -29.33 13.80
C PRO A 277 -0.56 -29.07 12.45
N LEU A 278 0.48 -29.87 12.15
CA LEU A 278 1.26 -29.81 10.91
C LEU A 278 1.20 -31.14 10.11
N GLY A 279 0.26 -32.04 10.44
CA GLY A 279 0.30 -33.46 10.06
C GLY A 279 0.33 -33.82 8.57
N THR A 280 0.12 -32.85 7.67
CA THR A 280 0.25 -33.00 6.21
C THR A 280 1.65 -32.70 5.69
N TRP A 281 2.49 -32.04 6.50
CA TRP A 281 3.81 -31.61 6.08
C TRP A 281 4.68 -32.83 5.79
N ARG A 282 5.26 -32.86 4.60
CA ARG A 282 6.24 -33.85 4.19
C ARG A 282 7.54 -33.13 3.89
N LEU A 283 8.52 -33.31 4.76
CA LEU A 283 9.82 -32.68 4.60
C LEU A 283 10.66 -33.48 3.60
N ARG A 284 11.43 -32.75 2.79
CA ARG A 284 12.50 -33.35 1.98
C ARG A 284 13.57 -33.93 2.90
N ALA A 285 14.21 -35.04 2.49
CA ALA A 285 15.19 -35.77 3.31
C ALA A 285 16.33 -34.89 3.89
N ASN A 286 16.79 -33.89 3.13
CA ASN A 286 17.88 -33.00 3.52
C ASN A 286 17.40 -31.61 4.00
N CYS A 287 16.12 -31.49 4.37
CA CYS A 287 15.59 -30.22 4.89
C CYS A 287 16.23 -29.90 6.25
N LYS A 288 16.86 -28.73 6.37
CA LYS A 288 17.46 -28.27 7.64
C LYS A 288 16.35 -27.84 8.60
N THR A 289 16.26 -28.47 9.77
CA THR A 289 15.23 -28.19 10.79
C THR A 289 15.81 -27.78 12.15
N LEU A 290 17.07 -27.30 12.15
CA LEU A 290 17.78 -26.93 13.38
C LEU A 290 16.96 -25.93 14.20
N ARG A 291 16.68 -26.26 15.47
CA ARG A 291 15.94 -25.41 16.43
C ARG A 291 14.58 -24.93 15.92
N MET A 292 13.95 -25.67 15.00
CA MET A 292 12.70 -25.27 14.35
C MET A 292 11.59 -24.89 15.35
N PHE A 293 11.45 -25.64 16.45
CA PHE A 293 10.40 -25.45 17.45
C PHE A 293 10.93 -25.02 18.84
N GLU A 294 12.22 -24.67 18.94
CA GLU A 294 12.83 -24.29 20.23
C GLU A 294 12.09 -23.09 20.84
N GLY A 295 11.53 -23.24 22.03
CA GLY A 295 10.77 -22.18 22.72
C GLY A 295 9.38 -21.88 22.14
N SER A 296 8.84 -22.74 21.28
CA SER A 296 7.42 -22.72 20.90
C SER A 296 6.57 -23.62 21.82
N ASN A 297 5.24 -23.48 21.76
CA ASN A 297 4.31 -24.37 22.47
C ASN A 297 3.95 -25.64 21.70
N PHE A 298 4.55 -25.88 20.53
CA PHE A 298 4.18 -26.98 19.64
C PHE A 298 4.35 -28.35 20.31
N ARG A 299 3.23 -29.01 20.59
CA ARG A 299 3.17 -30.34 21.22
C ARG A 299 2.73 -31.40 20.22
N ASN A 300 3.60 -31.69 19.26
CA ASN A 300 3.67 -32.90 18.44
C ASN A 300 2.33 -33.66 18.21
N SER A 301 1.49 -33.19 17.30
CA SER A 301 0.34 -33.96 16.79
C SER A 301 0.79 -35.00 15.76
N ARG A 302 1.36 -36.11 16.25
CA ARG A 302 1.87 -37.28 15.49
C ARG A 302 3.08 -36.97 14.59
N PRO A 303 4.07 -37.87 14.51
CA PRO A 303 5.33 -37.57 13.85
C PRO A 303 5.08 -37.23 12.38
N VAL A 304 5.59 -36.06 11.98
CA VAL A 304 6.01 -35.75 10.61
C VAL A 304 6.78 -36.97 10.15
N LYS A 305 6.15 -37.86 9.37
CA LYS A 305 6.84 -39.06 8.87
C LYS A 305 7.94 -38.55 7.96
N ALA A 306 9.17 -38.53 8.48
CA ALA A 306 10.35 -38.57 7.65
C ALA A 306 10.15 -39.76 6.70
N SER A 307 9.95 -39.46 5.42
CA SER A 307 9.99 -40.48 4.40
C SER A 307 11.40 -41.07 4.47
N CYS A 308 11.47 -42.30 5.00
CA CYS A 308 12.58 -43.23 4.96
C CYS A 308 13.98 -42.62 4.75
N CYS A 309 14.71 -42.41 5.86
CA CYS A 309 16.08 -42.88 5.99
C CYS A 309 16.46 -42.85 7.47
N ALA A 310 16.70 -44.03 8.02
CA ALA A 310 17.35 -44.23 9.31
C ALA A 310 18.79 -43.72 9.20
N ILE A 311 19.24 -42.92 10.16
CA ILE A 311 20.65 -42.83 10.51
C ILE A 311 20.72 -42.87 12.05
N SER A 312 21.47 -43.87 12.50
CA SER A 312 21.86 -44.23 13.87
C SER A 312 22.36 -43.06 14.71
#